data_AF-A0A5R2N1F4-F1
#
_entry.id   AF-A0A5R2N1F4-F1
#
_cell.length_a   1.000
_cell.length_b   1.000
_cell.length_c   1.000
_cell.angle_alpha   90.00
_cell.angle_beta   90.00
_cell.angle_gamma   90.00
#
_symmetry.space_group_name_H-M   'P 1'
#
loop_
_entity.id
_entity.type
_entity.pdbx_description
1 polymer ?
#
loop_
_entity_poly.entity_id
_entity_poly.type
_entity_poly.pdbx_seq_one_letter_code
_entity_poly.pdbx_strand_id
1 'polypeptide(L)'
;PITWPLGRAKTFSGTYHLALNAVRKGDDEKERTPVNGPDSNRVAGLLPENEREAFIEELELAREACRPLDIDAFREGHLTPVYFGSALRNYGVRDLIEALGAFGPPPRAQEADTRTIEATEEKMTSFVFKIQANMDPNHRDR
;
A
#
# COMPACT_ATOMS: atom_id res chain seq x y z
N PRO A 1 -0.10 -0.84 11.03
CA PRO A 1 -0.05 0.02 9.81
C PRO A 1 1.36 0.03 9.23
N ILE A 2 1.52 0.23 7.92
CA ILE A 2 2.86 0.37 7.31
C ILE A 2 3.27 1.84 7.27
N THR A 3 2.36 2.69 6.80
CA THR A 3 2.50 4.14 6.84
C THR A 3 1.48 4.78 7.77
N TRP A 4 1.74 6.02 8.17
CA TRP A 4 0.85 6.90 8.93
C TRP A 4 0.78 8.27 8.25
N PRO A 5 -0.38 8.94 8.19
CA PRO A 5 -0.49 10.22 7.51
C PRO A 5 0.16 11.34 8.32
N LEU A 6 0.93 12.20 7.65
CA LEU A 6 1.48 13.43 8.24
C LEU A 6 0.48 14.56 8.03
N GLY A 7 -0.29 14.87 9.08
CA GLY A 7 -1.37 15.85 9.04
C GLY A 7 -2.61 15.33 8.32
N ARG A 8 -3.60 16.21 8.14
CA ARG A 8 -4.91 15.84 7.57
C ARG A 8 -5.48 16.95 6.69
N ALA A 9 -6.24 16.56 5.68
CA ALA A 9 -6.88 17.48 4.74
C ALA A 9 -5.91 18.56 4.20
N LYS A 10 -6.07 19.82 4.64
CA LYS A 10 -5.23 20.94 4.22
C LYS A 10 -3.79 20.87 4.74
N THR A 11 -3.56 20.23 5.89
CA THR A 11 -2.23 20.08 6.50
C THR A 11 -1.53 18.79 6.10
N PHE A 12 -2.18 17.96 5.28
CA PHE A 12 -1.59 16.72 4.80
C PHE A 12 -0.34 16.99 3.95
N SER A 13 0.79 16.49 4.43
CA SER A 13 2.15 16.84 3.97
C SER A 13 3.01 15.63 3.61
N GLY A 14 2.49 14.41 3.74
CA GLY A 14 3.24 13.20 3.45
C GLY A 14 2.76 11.98 4.23
N THR A 15 3.57 10.93 4.17
CA THR A 15 3.40 9.71 4.95
C THR A 15 4.68 9.43 5.75
N TYR A 16 4.51 8.92 6.97
CA TYR A 16 5.57 8.39 7.80
C TYR A 16 5.54 6.86 7.75
N HIS A 17 6.65 6.22 7.44
CA HIS A 17 6.77 4.77 7.44
C HIS A 17 7.21 4.26 8.82
N LEU A 18 6.33 3.55 9.52
CA LEU A 18 6.51 3.22 10.94
C LEU A 18 7.78 2.40 11.19
N ALA A 19 7.98 1.32 10.42
CA ALA A 19 9.11 0.40 10.64
C ALA A 19 10.47 0.97 10.17
N LEU A 20 10.47 1.83 9.16
CA LEU A 20 11.70 2.37 8.57
C LEU A 20 12.13 3.70 9.20
N ASN A 21 11.29 4.30 10.05
CA ASN A 21 11.48 5.66 10.56
C ASN A 21 11.87 6.62 9.43
N ALA A 22 11.03 6.70 8.41
CA ALA A 22 11.30 7.47 7.20
C ALA A 22 10.04 8.17 6.72
N VAL A 23 10.20 9.31 6.05
CA VAL A 23 9.09 10.08 5.47
C VAL A 23 9.14 10.10 3.95
N ARG A 24 7.97 10.19 3.33
CA ARG A 24 7.78 10.49 1.92
C ARG A 24 6.73 11.59 1.79
N LYS A 25 7.06 12.70 1.15
CA LYS A 25 6.19 13.88 1.04
C LYS A 25 5.40 13.94 -0.27
N GLY A 26 5.56 12.95 -1.14
CA GLY A 26 4.86 12.87 -2.42
C GLY A 26 5.29 11.64 -3.21
N ASP A 27 4.47 11.22 -4.17
CA ASP A 27 4.78 10.05 -5.02
C ASP A 27 5.87 10.31 -6.09
N ASP A 28 6.27 11.57 -6.26
CA ASP A 28 7.43 11.97 -7.07
C ASP A 28 8.77 11.66 -6.37
N GLU A 29 8.78 11.60 -5.03
CA GLU A 29 9.94 11.17 -4.25
C GLU A 29 10.15 9.65 -4.38
N LYS A 30 11.15 9.26 -5.17
CA LYS A 30 11.53 7.85 -5.34
C LYS A 30 12.03 7.21 -4.05
N GLU A 31 12.87 7.91 -3.32
CA GLU A 31 13.43 7.43 -2.07
C GLU A 31 12.71 8.05 -0.88
N ARG A 32 12.64 7.30 0.23
CA ARG A 32 12.17 7.84 1.50
C ARG A 32 13.31 8.58 2.18
N THR A 33 12.99 9.63 2.93
CA THR A 33 13.96 10.35 3.75
C THR A 33 13.98 9.76 5.16
N PRO A 34 15.09 9.13 5.62
CA PRO A 34 15.21 8.68 7.00
C PRO A 34 15.11 9.84 7.98
N VAL A 35 14.48 9.60 9.12
CA VAL A 35 14.23 10.59 10.18
C VAL A 35 14.47 9.98 11.56
N ASN A 36 14.81 10.83 12.53
CA ASN A 36 15.09 10.42 13.90
C ASN A 36 13.81 10.48 14.74
N GLY A 37 12.78 9.71 14.36
CA GLY A 37 11.51 9.67 15.10
C GLY A 37 10.47 10.72 14.68
N PRO A 38 9.24 10.61 15.22
CA PRO A 38 8.11 11.44 14.84
C PRO A 38 8.19 12.89 15.36
N ASP A 39 8.92 13.12 16.45
CA ASP A 39 9.17 14.41 17.08
C ASP A 39 10.18 15.27 16.33
N SER A 40 11.00 14.67 15.46
CA SER A 40 12.00 15.40 14.70
C SER A 40 11.41 16.52 13.83
N ASN A 41 12.16 17.62 13.65
CA ASN A 41 11.73 18.76 12.83
C ASN A 41 11.42 18.39 11.36
N ARG A 42 11.97 17.27 10.87
CA ARG A 42 11.68 16.75 9.53
C ARG A 42 10.34 16.01 9.43
N VAL A 43 9.64 15.84 10.56
CA VAL A 43 8.35 15.16 10.67
C VAL A 43 7.33 16.09 11.35
N ALA A 44 7.29 16.19 12.68
CA ALA A 44 6.38 17.09 13.39
C ALA A 44 6.57 18.55 12.97
N GLY A 45 7.79 18.96 12.62
CA GLY A 45 8.04 20.31 12.10
C GLY A 45 7.33 20.65 10.78
N LEU A 46 6.89 19.64 10.01
CA LEU A 46 6.07 19.82 8.80
C LEU A 46 4.61 20.16 9.11
N LEU A 47 4.18 19.96 10.36
CA LEU A 47 2.82 20.20 10.81
C LEU A 47 2.70 21.57 11.50
N PRO A 48 1.50 22.18 11.47
CA PRO A 48 1.18 23.31 12.33
C PRO A 48 1.45 22.96 13.80
N GLU A 49 1.93 23.93 14.57
CA GLU A 49 2.35 23.72 15.96
C GLU A 49 1.27 23.04 16.82
N ASN A 50 0.01 23.43 16.61
CA ASN A 50 -1.15 22.89 17.32
C ASN A 50 -1.56 21.46 16.91
N GLU A 51 -0.93 20.85 15.90
CA GLU A 51 -1.19 19.47 15.46
C GLU A 51 -0.05 18.50 15.82
N ARG A 52 1.11 19.01 16.26
CA ARG A 52 2.34 18.22 16.43
C ARG A 52 2.23 17.16 17.51
N GLU A 53 1.79 17.58 18.70
CA GLU A 53 1.68 16.70 19.87
C GLU A 53 0.69 15.56 19.61
N ALA A 54 -0.51 15.90 19.13
CA ALA A 54 -1.52 14.91 18.76
C ALA A 54 -1.02 13.91 17.70
N PHE A 55 -0.29 14.38 16.67
CA PHE A 55 0.29 13.48 15.67
C PHE A 55 1.30 12.51 16.28
N ILE A 56 2.18 12.99 17.17
CA ILE A 56 3.19 12.15 17.83
C ILE A 56 2.50 11.09 18.69
N GLU A 57 1.52 11.49 19.50
CA GLU A 57 0.74 10.58 20.35
C GLU A 57 0.00 9.51 19.53
N GLU A 58 -0.70 9.92 18.48
CA GLU A 58 -1.42 9.00 17.58
C GLU A 58 -0.48 7.99 16.92
N LEU A 59 0.71 8.45 16.49
CA LEU A 59 1.69 7.60 15.84
C LEU A 59 2.32 6.60 16.81
N GLU A 60 2.69 7.03 18.02
CA GLU A 60 3.23 6.11 19.04
C GLU A 60 2.16 5.10 19.49
N LEU A 61 0.91 5.54 19.67
CA LEU A 61 -0.20 4.62 19.94
C LEU A 61 -0.36 3.60 18.81
N ALA A 62 -0.29 4.04 17.55
CA ALA A 62 -0.37 3.14 16.40
C ALA A 62 0.82 2.16 16.38
N ARG A 63 2.02 2.59 16.78
CA ARG A 63 3.22 1.75 16.83
C ARG A 63 3.12 0.69 17.94
N GLU A 64 2.57 1.04 19.10
CA GLU A 64 2.46 0.12 20.23
C GLU A 64 1.24 -0.81 20.14
N ALA A 65 0.08 -0.28 19.73
CA ALA A 65 -1.18 -1.01 19.75
C ALA A 65 -1.42 -1.88 18.51
N CYS A 66 -0.83 -1.52 17.36
CA CYS A 66 -1.06 -2.27 16.12
C CYS A 66 -0.03 -3.38 15.93
N ARG A 67 -0.49 -4.52 15.40
CA ARG A 67 0.40 -5.61 15.01
C ARG A 67 1.34 -5.19 13.86
N PRO A 68 2.63 -5.58 13.91
CA PRO A 68 3.54 -5.42 12.78
C PRO A 68 3.08 -6.28 11.60
N LEU A 69 3.63 -6.01 10.42
CA LEU A 69 3.38 -6.83 9.23
C LEU A 69 3.90 -8.25 9.46
N ASP A 70 3.00 -9.21 9.34
CA ASP A 70 3.31 -10.63 9.23
C ASP A 70 2.92 -11.08 7.81
N ILE A 71 3.91 -11.59 7.07
CA ILE A 71 3.75 -11.93 5.64
C ILE A 71 2.89 -13.18 5.46
N ASP A 72 2.99 -14.14 6.36
CA ASP A 72 2.22 -15.39 6.26
C ASP A 72 0.76 -15.09 6.58
N ALA A 73 0.49 -14.36 7.65
CA ALA A 73 -0.86 -13.91 8.00
C ALA A 73 -1.50 -13.03 6.89
N PHE A 74 -0.71 -12.21 6.19
CA PHE A 74 -1.19 -11.45 5.03
C PHE A 74 -1.58 -12.36 3.87
N ARG A 75 -0.74 -13.34 3.53
CA ARG A 75 -0.98 -14.28 2.43
C ARG A 75 -2.16 -15.22 2.69
N GLU A 76 -2.41 -15.53 3.96
CA GLU A 76 -3.57 -16.29 4.44
C GLU A 76 -4.85 -15.44 4.53
N GLY A 77 -4.74 -14.11 4.37
CA GLY A 77 -5.89 -13.19 4.42
C GLY A 77 -6.35 -12.83 5.85
N HIS A 78 -5.51 -13.07 6.86
CA HIS A 78 -5.80 -12.76 8.27
C HIS A 78 -5.29 -11.37 8.69
N LEU A 79 -4.42 -10.77 7.88
CA LEU A 79 -3.83 -9.45 8.12
C LEU A 79 -3.89 -8.61 6.84
N THR A 80 -4.13 -7.31 6.99
CA THR A 80 -4.08 -6.35 5.87
C THR A 80 -3.06 -5.25 6.19
N PRO A 81 -1.99 -5.07 5.39
CA PRO A 81 -1.09 -3.94 5.52
C PRO A 81 -1.83 -2.66 5.11
N VAL A 82 -1.94 -1.72 6.04
CA VAL A 82 -2.62 -0.43 5.81
C VAL A 82 -1.60 0.62 5.37
N TYR A 83 -1.92 1.30 4.26
CA TYR A 83 -1.21 2.45 3.72
C TYR A 83 -2.14 3.66 3.70
N PHE A 84 -1.64 4.82 4.13
CA PHE A 84 -2.35 6.09 4.04
C PHE A 84 -1.84 6.88 2.84
N GLY A 85 -2.72 7.68 2.24
CA GLY A 85 -2.39 8.47 1.06
C GLY A 85 -3.58 9.23 0.49
N SER A 86 -3.34 9.90 -0.62
CA SER A 86 -4.36 10.57 -1.42
C SER A 86 -4.02 10.40 -2.89
N ALA A 87 -4.73 9.50 -3.57
CA ALA A 87 -4.55 9.25 -5.00
C ALA A 87 -4.78 10.53 -5.83
N LEU A 88 -5.77 11.34 -5.45
CA LEU A 88 -6.05 12.62 -6.12
C LEU A 88 -4.88 13.62 -6.04
N ARG A 89 -4.10 13.56 -4.96
CA ARG A 89 -2.96 14.46 -4.73
C ARG A 89 -1.61 13.82 -5.06
N ASN A 90 -1.57 12.56 -5.51
CA ASN A 90 -0.36 11.75 -5.70
C ASN A 90 0.50 11.62 -4.43
N TYR A 91 -0.12 11.12 -3.36
CA TYR A 91 0.55 10.74 -2.12
C TYR A 91 0.24 9.29 -1.77
N GLY A 92 1.27 8.52 -1.41
CA GLY A 92 1.15 7.16 -0.87
C GLY A 92 0.79 6.10 -1.92
N VAL A 93 0.51 6.48 -3.18
CA VAL A 93 0.27 5.52 -4.25
C VAL A 93 1.56 4.77 -4.56
N ARG A 94 2.71 5.44 -4.53
CA ARG A 94 4.00 4.79 -4.74
C ARG A 94 4.28 3.75 -3.65
N ASP A 95 4.02 4.09 -2.39
CA ASP A 95 4.19 3.15 -1.26
C ASP A 95 3.33 1.89 -1.49
N LEU A 96 2.09 2.06 -1.92
CA LEU A 96 1.17 0.95 -2.19
C LEU A 96 1.63 0.09 -3.38
N ILE A 97 2.11 0.70 -4.47
CA ILE A 97 2.61 -0.04 -5.65
C ILE A 97 3.91 -0.78 -5.33
N GLU A 98 4.84 -0.15 -4.61
CA GLU A 98 6.07 -0.81 -4.13
C GLU A 98 5.72 -2.01 -3.24
N ALA A 99 4.73 -1.88 -2.37
CA ALA A 99 4.25 -2.96 -1.52
C ALA A 99 3.58 -4.09 -2.31
N LEU A 100 2.80 -3.77 -3.34
CA LEU A 100 2.19 -4.78 -4.20
C LEU A 100 3.27 -5.60 -4.91
N GLY A 101 4.35 -4.97 -5.38
CA GLY A 101 5.49 -5.67 -5.98
C GLY A 101 6.27 -6.52 -4.97
N ALA A 102 6.40 -6.05 -3.72
CA ALA A 102 7.16 -6.75 -2.68
C ALA A 102 6.41 -7.93 -2.06
N PHE A 103 5.09 -7.80 -1.84
CA PHE A 103 4.30 -8.74 -1.06
C PHE A 103 3.23 -9.47 -1.87
N GLY A 104 2.87 -8.97 -3.06
CA GLY A 104 1.86 -9.57 -3.92
C GLY A 104 2.22 -11.03 -4.23
N PRO A 105 1.24 -11.96 -4.12
CA PRO A 105 1.50 -13.35 -4.44
C PRO A 105 1.78 -13.49 -5.95
N PRO A 106 2.72 -14.36 -6.35
CA PRO A 106 2.86 -14.74 -7.75
C PRO A 106 1.62 -15.51 -8.23
N PRO A 107 1.51 -15.79 -9.55
CA PRO A 107 0.51 -16.72 -10.05
C PRO A 107 0.50 -18.02 -9.25
N ARG A 108 -0.69 -18.42 -8.79
CA ARG A 108 -0.89 -19.61 -7.95
C ARG A 108 -1.49 -20.74 -8.77
N ALA A 109 -1.22 -21.97 -8.34
CA ALA A 109 -1.91 -23.14 -8.85
C ALA A 109 -3.44 -22.95 -8.80
N GLN A 110 -4.13 -23.48 -9.80
CA GLN A 110 -5.58 -23.42 -9.91
C GLN A 110 -6.16 -24.83 -9.92
N GLU A 111 -7.20 -25.05 -9.13
CA GLU A 111 -7.96 -26.30 -9.15
C GLU A 111 -8.88 -26.33 -10.37
N ALA A 112 -8.79 -27.41 -11.15
CA ALA A 112 -9.73 -27.72 -12.23
C ALA A 112 -10.41 -29.07 -11.93
N ASP A 113 -11.50 -29.37 -12.65
CA ASP A 113 -12.30 -30.59 -12.44
C ASP A 113 -11.48 -31.89 -12.49
N THR A 114 -10.43 -31.93 -13.32
CA THR A 114 -9.63 -33.15 -13.54
C THR A 114 -8.35 -33.21 -12.73
N ARG A 115 -7.75 -32.06 -12.39
CA ARG A 115 -6.45 -31.95 -11.71
C ARG A 115 -6.18 -30.51 -11.28
N THR A 116 -5.21 -30.34 -10.38
CA THR A 116 -4.52 -29.07 -10.16
C THR A 116 -3.69 -28.67 -11.38
N ILE A 117 -3.77 -27.40 -11.77
CA ILE A 117 -2.95 -26.78 -12.82
C ILE A 117 -1.87 -25.95 -12.14
N GLU A 118 -0.60 -26.33 -12.31
CA GLU A 118 0.52 -25.59 -11.74
C GLU A 118 0.86 -24.38 -12.59
N ALA A 119 1.16 -23.25 -11.95
CA ALA A 119 1.48 -22.00 -12.65
C ALA A 119 2.79 -22.06 -13.44
N THR A 120 3.62 -23.09 -13.20
CA THR A 120 4.91 -23.31 -13.85
C THR A 120 4.86 -24.25 -15.05
N GLU A 121 3.67 -24.75 -15.44
CA GLU A 121 3.53 -25.61 -16.62
C GLU A 121 3.91 -24.88 -17.92
N GLU A 122 4.64 -25.55 -18.81
CA GLU A 122 5.04 -24.98 -20.11
C GLU A 122 3.85 -24.81 -21.07
N LYS A 123 2.82 -25.65 -20.94
CA LYS A 123 1.65 -25.63 -21.82
C LYS A 123 0.67 -24.54 -21.41
N MET A 124 0.17 -23.78 -22.38
CA MET A 124 -0.86 -22.77 -22.16
C MET A 124 -2.13 -23.39 -21.59
N THR A 125 -2.64 -22.80 -20.51
CA THR A 125 -3.96 -23.07 -19.92
C THR A 125 -4.64 -21.74 -19.59
N SER A 126 -5.97 -21.69 -19.66
CA SER A 126 -6.74 -20.48 -19.34
C SER A 126 -8.19 -20.81 -19.01
N PHE A 127 -8.86 -19.86 -18.39
CA PHE A 127 -10.30 -19.82 -18.26
C PHE A 127 -10.78 -18.38 -18.47
N VAL A 128 -11.97 -18.21 -19.04
CA VAL A 128 -12.57 -16.89 -19.23
C VAL A 128 -13.35 -16.54 -17.97
N PHE A 129 -12.92 -15.51 -17.24
CA PHE A 129 -13.62 -15.04 -16.03
C PHE A 129 -14.54 -13.85 -16.30
N LYS A 130 -14.38 -13.16 -17.43
CA LYS A 130 -15.17 -11.99 -17.81
C LYS A 130 -15.16 -11.83 -19.33
N ILE A 131 -16.30 -11.44 -19.89
CA ILE A 131 -16.44 -10.93 -21.26
C ILE A 131 -16.86 -9.46 -21.12
N GLN A 132 -16.16 -8.54 -21.79
CA GLN A 132 -16.51 -7.12 -21.80
C GLN A 132 -17.17 -6.77 -23.12
N ALA A 133 -18.25 -6.01 -23.08
CA ALA A 133 -18.91 -5.54 -24.29
C ALA A 133 -18.01 -4.53 -25.02
N ASN A 134 -17.91 -4.68 -26.34
CA ASN A 134 -17.30 -3.68 -27.19
C ASN A 134 -18.19 -2.42 -27.23
N MET A 135 -17.56 -1.25 -27.09
CA MET A 135 -18.24 0.04 -27.14
C MET A 135 -18.24 0.66 -28.55
N ASP A 136 -17.48 0.09 -29.50
CA ASP A 136 -17.55 0.46 -30.91
C ASP A 136 -18.79 -0.18 -31.56
N PRO A 137 -19.80 0.60 -31.99
CA PRO A 137 -21.00 0.06 -32.61
C PRO A 137 -20.74 -0.66 -33.95
N ASN A 138 -19.59 -0.44 -34.59
CA ASN A 138 -19.23 -1.06 -35.88
C ASN A 138 -18.56 -2.43 -35.73
N HIS A 139 -18.14 -2.80 -34.52
CA HIS A 139 -17.59 -4.12 -34.24
C HIS A 139 -18.55 -4.91 -33.34
N ARG A 140 -18.87 -6.14 -33.77
CA ARG A 140 -19.79 -7.06 -33.07
C ARG A 140 -19.06 -8.18 -32.32
N ASP A 141 -17.75 -8.11 -32.30
CA ASP A 141 -16.86 -9.05 -31.63
C ASP A 141 -17.00 -8.91 -30.11
N ARG A 142 -17.03 -10.08 -29.45
CA ARG A 142 -17.17 -10.27 -28.01
C ARG A 142 -15.99 -11.07 -27.50
#